data_AF-A0A7C1AZ59-F1
#
_entry.id   AF-A0A7C1AZ59-F1
#
_cell.length_a   1.000
_cell.length_b   1.000
_cell.length_c   1.000
_cell.angle_alpha   90.00
_cell.angle_beta   90.00
_cell.angle_gamma   90.00
#
_symmetry.space_group_name_H-M   'P 1'
#
loop_
_entity.id
_entity.type
_entity.pdbx_description
1 polymer ?
#
loop_
_entity_poly.entity_id
_entity_poly.type
_entity_poly.pdbx_seq_one_letter_code
_entity_poly.pdbx_strand_id
1 'polypeptide(L)'
;MKNRIFLIGGIIGIIIISACVTGNTEKSVEVTVYNQNLGLVKETREIELEEGINTVLIQDVAKLIDPTSVSIKDLTANTDVLEQNYLYDLVNKEKIYEKYIGKEITLTDKKGNTVKGTLLSFSGDEMIIQNENGVHILKPEEVFLPELPEELITKPTLKWLLDTD
;
A
#
# COMPACT_ATOMS: atom_id res chain seq x y z
N MET A 1 -14.78 -22.47 2.29
CA MET A 1 -13.85 -23.30 3.07
C MET A 1 -12.71 -22.39 3.51
N LYS A 2 -12.08 -22.61 4.68
CA LYS A 2 -10.92 -21.81 5.10
C LYS A 2 -9.68 -22.31 4.38
N ASN A 3 -9.07 -21.49 3.53
CA ASN A 3 -7.91 -21.88 2.73
C ASN A 3 -6.65 -21.18 3.28
N ARG A 4 -5.45 -21.69 3.00
CA ARG A 4 -4.20 -21.21 3.64
C ARG A 4 -3.16 -20.89 2.57
N ILE A 5 -2.65 -19.65 2.58
CA ILE A 5 -1.71 -19.12 1.60
C ILE A 5 -0.32 -18.90 2.23
N PHE A 6 0.73 -19.32 1.51
CA PHE A 6 2.15 -19.18 1.84
C PHE A 6 2.81 -18.12 0.95
N LEU A 7 3.68 -17.29 1.50
CA LEU A 7 4.55 -16.37 0.75
C LEU A 7 6.01 -16.86 0.82
N ILE A 8 6.62 -17.14 -0.33
CA ILE A 8 8.04 -17.45 -0.48
C ILE A 8 8.67 -16.35 -1.33
N GLY A 9 9.72 -15.71 -0.85
CA GLY A 9 10.67 -15.02 -1.72
C GLY A 9 12.00 -15.77 -1.74
N GLY A 10 12.76 -15.73 -2.83
CA GLY A 10 14.14 -16.19 -2.79
C GLY A 10 14.79 -16.59 -4.11
N ILE A 11 16.13 -16.48 -4.10
CA ILE A 11 17.22 -17.20 -4.84
C ILE A 11 18.45 -16.23 -4.84
N ILE A 12 19.72 -16.54 -4.52
CA ILE A 12 20.54 -17.75 -4.31
C ILE A 12 21.66 -17.43 -3.29
N GLY A 13 22.07 -18.40 -2.45
CA GLY A 13 23.34 -18.37 -1.71
C GLY A 13 23.26 -18.95 -0.29
N ILE A 14 23.71 -20.20 -0.12
CA ILE A 14 23.68 -20.96 1.15
C ILE A 14 24.68 -20.38 2.17
N ILE A 15 24.18 -20.01 3.35
CA ILE A 15 24.69 -20.35 4.70
C ILE A 15 23.45 -20.30 5.63
N ILE A 16 23.18 -21.40 6.34
CA ILE A 16 21.99 -21.59 7.17
C ILE A 16 22.34 -21.19 8.61
N ILE A 17 21.72 -20.12 9.12
CA ILE A 17 21.52 -19.93 10.56
C ILE A 17 20.01 -19.80 10.76
N SER A 18 19.38 -20.92 11.13
CA SER A 18 17.95 -20.98 11.41
C SER A 18 17.75 -20.71 12.91
N ALA A 19 17.38 -19.49 13.26
CA ALA A 19 16.86 -19.19 14.59
C ALA A 19 15.37 -19.53 14.60
N CYS A 20 15.01 -20.72 15.08
CA CYS A 20 13.61 -21.12 15.25
C CYS A 20 13.08 -20.50 16.55
N VAL A 21 12.19 -19.52 16.43
CA VAL A 21 11.33 -19.09 17.55
C VAL A 21 10.05 -19.90 17.45
N THR A 22 9.94 -20.94 18.26
CA THR A 22 8.74 -21.81 18.31
C THR A 22 7.63 -21.11 19.09
N GLY A 23 6.71 -20.48 18.36
CA GLY A 23 5.38 -20.10 18.84
C GLY A 23 4.33 -21.10 18.33
N ASN A 24 3.35 -21.40 19.16
CA ASN A 24 2.26 -22.36 18.94
C ASN A 24 1.59 -22.22 17.56
N THR A 25 1.13 -23.35 16.99
CA THR A 25 0.43 -23.46 15.70
C THR A 25 -0.62 -22.36 15.48
N GLU A 26 -0.63 -21.81 14.25
CA GLU A 26 -1.49 -20.74 13.68
C GLU A 26 -0.83 -19.34 13.66
N LYS A 27 -0.36 -18.96 12.45
CA LYS A 27 0.52 -17.82 12.10
C LYS A 27 1.99 -18.04 12.44
N SER A 28 2.71 -18.71 11.54
CA SER A 28 4.17 -18.73 11.55
C SER A 28 4.72 -17.58 10.71
N VAL A 29 5.64 -16.83 11.31
CA VAL A 29 6.49 -15.85 10.63
C VAL A 29 7.92 -16.27 10.87
N GLU A 30 8.65 -16.53 9.79
CA GLU A 30 10.08 -16.85 9.84
C GLU A 30 10.85 -15.72 9.16
N VAL A 31 11.91 -15.25 9.81
CA VAL A 31 12.76 -14.20 9.27
C VAL A 31 14.20 -14.68 9.25
N THR A 32 14.82 -14.64 8.07
CA THR A 32 16.26 -14.87 7.90
C THR A 32 16.91 -13.55 7.52
N VAL A 33 17.92 -13.12 8.28
CA VAL A 33 18.62 -11.85 8.04
C VAL A 33 19.98 -12.13 7.39
N TYR A 34 20.25 -11.46 6.28
CA TYR A 34 21.53 -11.47 5.60
C TYR A 34 22.30 -10.19 5.91
N ASN A 35 23.63 -10.24 5.90
CA ASN A 35 24.48 -9.09 6.26
C ASN A 35 24.48 -7.94 5.23
N GLN A 36 23.76 -8.09 4.11
CA GLN A 36 23.72 -7.13 2.99
C GLN A 36 22.45 -6.26 2.99
N ASN A 37 21.89 -5.98 4.17
CA ASN A 37 20.58 -5.30 4.32
C ASN A 37 19.41 -6.03 3.62
N LEU A 38 19.52 -7.34 3.43
CA LEU A 38 18.48 -8.18 2.87
C LEU A 38 17.93 -9.11 3.95
N GLY A 39 16.62 -9.33 3.93
CA GLY A 39 15.95 -10.30 4.78
C GLY A 39 15.01 -11.15 3.95
N LEU A 40 14.96 -12.44 4.24
CA LEU A 40 13.93 -13.33 3.74
C LEU A 40 12.85 -13.46 4.82
N VAL A 41 11.62 -13.08 4.49
CA VAL A 41 10.45 -13.27 5.33
C VAL A 41 9.58 -14.36 4.71
N LYS A 42 9.21 -15.36 5.51
CA LYS A 42 8.16 -16.32 5.17
C LYS A 42 7.01 -16.11 6.13
N GLU A 43 5.82 -15.98 5.57
CA GLU A 43 4.60 -15.77 6.33
C GLU A 43 3.51 -16.72 5.82
N THR A 44 2.77 -17.32 6.76
CA THR A 44 1.58 -18.12 6.45
C THR A 44 0.34 -17.39 6.94
N ARG A 45 -0.62 -17.16 6.04
CA ARG A 45 -1.93 -16.55 6.36
C ARG A 45 -3.07 -17.50 5.99
N GLU A 46 -4.17 -17.42 6.73
CA GLU A 46 -5.42 -18.08 6.36
C GLU A 46 -6.31 -17.08 5.64
N ILE A 47 -6.80 -17.47 4.46
CA ILE A 47 -7.56 -16.65 3.53
C ILE A 47 -8.66 -17.54 2.97
N GLU A 48 -9.91 -17.09 3.06
CA GLU A 48 -11.03 -17.81 2.47
C GLU A 48 -11.05 -17.50 0.97
N LEU A 49 -10.99 -18.55 0.15
CA LEU A 49 -11.11 -18.47 -1.31
C LEU A 49 -12.35 -19.24 -1.75
N GLU A 50 -13.02 -18.70 -2.75
CA GLU A 50 -14.13 -19.36 -3.46
C GLU A 50 -13.60 -20.06 -4.73
N GLU A 51 -14.39 -20.94 -5.34
CA GLU A 51 -14.04 -21.55 -6.63
C GLU A 51 -14.07 -20.48 -7.75
N GLY A 52 -13.05 -20.48 -8.61
CA GLY A 52 -12.84 -19.51 -9.69
C GLY A 52 -11.99 -18.29 -9.28
N ILE A 53 -12.32 -17.13 -9.84
CA ILE A 53 -11.50 -15.92 -9.74
C ILE A 53 -11.72 -15.21 -8.40
N ASN A 54 -10.64 -15.03 -7.64
CA ASN A 54 -10.60 -14.37 -6.34
C ASN A 54 -9.69 -13.13 -6.39
N THR A 55 -10.14 -12.02 -5.80
CA THR A 55 -9.28 -10.84 -5.55
C THR A 55 -8.91 -10.80 -4.07
N VAL A 56 -7.61 -10.88 -3.78
CA VAL A 56 -7.08 -10.91 -2.42
C VAL A 56 -6.21 -9.67 -2.16
N LEU A 57 -6.45 -9.00 -1.02
CA LEU A 57 -5.68 -7.85 -0.56
C LEU A 57 -4.95 -8.19 0.73
N ILE A 58 -3.61 -8.23 0.66
CA ILE A 58 -2.73 -8.45 1.80
C ILE A 58 -2.16 -7.11 2.24
N GLN A 59 -2.77 -6.56 3.29
CA GLN A 59 -2.29 -5.33 3.92
C GLN A 59 -1.15 -5.62 4.90
N ASP A 60 -0.51 -4.54 5.36
CA ASP A 60 0.56 -4.55 6.36
C ASP A 60 1.80 -5.36 5.89
N VAL A 61 2.11 -5.31 4.58
CA VAL A 61 3.35 -5.92 4.05
C VAL A 61 4.55 -5.00 4.28
N ALA A 62 5.77 -5.56 4.21
CA ALA A 62 6.98 -4.79 4.44
C ALA A 62 7.12 -3.64 3.42
N LYS A 63 7.37 -2.42 3.90
CA LYS A 63 7.54 -1.23 3.04
C LYS A 63 8.67 -1.37 2.01
N LEU A 64 9.73 -2.09 2.39
CA LEU A 64 10.92 -2.35 1.57
C LEU A 64 10.86 -3.70 0.86
N ILE A 65 9.68 -4.31 0.74
CA ILE A 65 9.52 -5.56 -0.01
C ILE A 65 9.90 -5.32 -1.47
N ASP A 66 10.66 -6.24 -2.05
CA ASP A 66 10.84 -6.28 -3.49
C ASP A 66 9.62 -7.01 -4.09
N PRO A 67 8.72 -6.31 -4.80
CA PRO A 67 7.48 -6.90 -5.30
C PRO A 67 7.70 -7.98 -6.36
N THR A 68 8.88 -8.02 -6.98
CA THR A 68 9.24 -9.06 -7.97
C THR A 68 9.73 -10.34 -7.30
N SER A 69 10.13 -10.26 -6.03
CA SER A 69 10.60 -11.40 -5.25
C SER A 69 9.47 -12.16 -4.55
N VAL A 70 8.25 -11.63 -4.57
CA VAL A 70 7.07 -12.16 -3.88
C VAL A 70 6.50 -13.33 -4.68
N SER A 71 6.51 -14.54 -4.12
CA SER A 71 5.84 -15.72 -4.66
C SER A 71 4.84 -16.28 -3.66
N ILE A 72 3.72 -16.77 -4.17
CA ILE A 72 2.64 -17.33 -3.38
C ILE A 72 2.56 -18.82 -3.64
N LYS A 73 2.21 -19.58 -2.60
CA LYS A 73 1.85 -20.99 -2.73
C LYS A 73 0.66 -21.31 -1.84
N ASP A 74 -0.39 -21.87 -2.41
CA ASP A 74 -1.49 -22.45 -1.65
C ASP A 74 -1.05 -23.78 -1.02
N LEU A 75 -1.45 -24.01 0.24
CA LEU A 75 -1.15 -25.23 1.00
C LEU A 75 -2.29 -26.25 1.00
N THR A 76 -3.47 -25.83 0.56
CA THR A 76 -4.74 -26.54 0.68
C THR A 76 -5.33 -26.96 -0.66
N ALA A 77 -5.21 -26.12 -1.69
CA ALA A 77 -5.69 -26.39 -3.05
C ALA A 77 -4.63 -26.02 -4.09
N ASN A 78 -4.96 -26.21 -5.37
CA ASN A 78 -4.20 -25.63 -6.47
C ASN A 78 -4.81 -24.26 -6.77
N THR A 79 -4.01 -23.21 -6.57
CA THR A 79 -4.38 -21.84 -6.89
C THR A 79 -3.31 -21.24 -7.79
N ASP A 80 -3.72 -20.70 -8.93
CA ASP A 80 -2.85 -20.00 -9.86
C ASP A 80 -2.92 -18.48 -9.64
N VAL A 81 -1.75 -17.83 -9.71
CA VAL A 81 -1.65 -16.37 -9.58
C VAL A 81 -1.78 -15.75 -10.97
N LEU A 82 -2.92 -15.12 -11.25
CA LEU A 82 -3.19 -14.43 -12.50
C LEU A 82 -2.55 -13.04 -12.54
N GLU A 83 -2.63 -12.29 -11.43
CA GLU A 83 -2.09 -10.94 -11.31
C GLU A 83 -1.47 -10.72 -9.94
N GLN A 84 -0.33 -10.02 -9.91
CA GLN A 84 0.30 -9.53 -8.68
C GLN A 84 0.65 -8.06 -8.82
N ASN A 85 0.06 -7.24 -7.95
CA ASN A 85 0.27 -5.81 -7.91
C ASN A 85 0.70 -5.38 -6.50
N TYR A 86 1.84 -4.70 -6.41
CA TYR A 86 2.25 -4.04 -5.17
C TYR A 86 1.72 -2.62 -5.15
N LEU A 87 0.69 -2.41 -4.34
CA LEU A 87 0.09 -1.11 -4.11
C LEU A 87 0.96 -0.36 -3.10
N TYR A 88 2.06 0.19 -3.61
CA TYR A 88 2.91 1.14 -2.91
C TYR A 88 2.57 2.57 -3.31
N ASP A 89 1.28 2.84 -3.36
CA ASP A 89 0.79 4.20 -3.44
C ASP A 89 0.47 4.70 -2.03
N LEU A 90 1.53 4.81 -1.21
CA LEU A 90 1.41 5.34 0.14
C LEU A 90 0.88 6.76 0.05
N VAL A 91 -0.19 7.03 0.81
CA VAL A 91 -0.69 8.40 1.05
C VAL A 91 0.49 9.34 1.30
N ASN A 92 0.75 10.23 0.35
CA ASN A 92 1.66 11.35 0.51
C ASN A 92 0.94 12.63 0.12
N LYS A 93 1.51 13.76 0.54
CA LYS A 93 0.92 15.10 0.35
C LYS A 93 0.59 15.34 -1.13
N GLU A 94 1.51 14.99 -2.01
CA GLU A 94 1.42 15.22 -3.45
C GLU A 94 0.24 14.44 -4.07
N LYS A 95 0.10 13.15 -3.74
CA LYS A 95 -0.96 12.31 -4.31
C LYS A 95 -2.33 12.60 -3.76
N ILE A 96 -2.41 13.03 -2.49
CA ILE A 96 -3.64 13.60 -1.98
C ILE A 96 -4.04 14.80 -2.85
N TYR A 97 -3.11 15.72 -3.12
CA TYR A 97 -3.40 16.92 -3.91
C TYR A 97 -3.75 16.60 -5.36
N GLU A 98 -3.09 15.63 -5.99
CA GLU A 98 -3.43 15.14 -7.34
C GLU A 98 -4.89 14.68 -7.41
N LYS A 99 -5.35 13.92 -6.41
CA LYS A 99 -6.74 13.43 -6.32
C LYS A 99 -7.75 14.54 -5.98
N TYR A 100 -7.27 15.69 -5.55
CA TYR A 100 -8.06 16.88 -5.22
C TYR A 100 -8.08 17.95 -6.32
N ILE A 101 -7.37 17.75 -7.43
CA ILE A 101 -7.48 18.63 -8.60
C ILE A 101 -8.93 18.60 -9.10
N GLY A 102 -9.53 19.78 -9.28
CA GLY A 102 -10.92 19.96 -9.66
C GLY A 102 -11.93 19.83 -8.50
N LYS A 103 -11.47 19.60 -7.26
CA LYS A 103 -12.31 19.52 -6.06
C LYS A 103 -12.14 20.74 -5.17
N GLU A 104 -13.14 20.97 -4.33
CA GLU A 104 -13.14 22.07 -3.36
C GLU A 104 -12.22 21.77 -2.17
N ILE A 105 -11.35 22.73 -1.85
CA ILE A 105 -10.42 22.67 -0.73
C ILE A 105 -10.43 24.00 0.03
N THR A 106 -9.91 23.97 1.26
CA THR A 106 -9.81 25.16 2.11
C THR A 106 -8.35 25.37 2.50
N LEU A 107 -7.83 26.56 2.21
CA LEU A 107 -6.44 26.94 2.47
C LEU A 107 -6.39 28.01 3.56
N THR A 108 -5.45 27.88 4.50
CA THR A 108 -5.20 28.93 5.51
C THR A 108 -3.81 29.52 5.31
N ASP A 109 -3.72 30.84 5.18
CA ASP A 109 -2.44 31.55 5.07
C ASP A 109 -1.76 31.72 6.45
N LYS A 110 -0.50 32.19 6.45
CA LYS A 110 0.26 32.48 7.68
C LYS A 110 -0.36 33.57 8.58
N LYS A 111 -1.26 34.38 8.05
CA LYS A 111 -1.98 35.44 8.77
C LYS A 111 -3.32 34.92 9.33
N GLY A 112 -3.65 33.66 9.11
CA GLY A 112 -4.92 33.04 9.52
C GLY A 112 -6.09 33.31 8.58
N ASN A 113 -5.84 33.87 7.38
CA ASN A 113 -6.90 34.07 6.40
C ASN A 113 -7.22 32.75 5.71
N THR A 114 -8.50 32.38 5.73
CA THR A 114 -8.98 31.17 5.09
C THR A 114 -9.54 31.48 3.70
N VAL A 115 -9.12 30.73 2.70
CA VAL A 115 -9.59 30.84 1.31
C VAL A 115 -10.13 29.48 0.88
N LYS A 116 -11.42 29.44 0.57
CA LYS A 116 -12.11 28.27 0.02
C LYS A 116 -12.18 28.40 -1.50
N GLY A 117 -11.94 27.31 -2.22
CA GLY A 117 -12.01 27.30 -3.68
C GLY A 117 -11.70 25.94 -4.28
N THR A 118 -11.77 25.86 -5.60
CA THR A 118 -11.43 24.64 -6.35
C THR A 118 -9.93 24.60 -6.62
N LEU A 119 -9.26 23.50 -6.29
CA LEU A 119 -7.85 23.30 -6.61
C LEU A 119 -7.67 23.09 -8.12
N LEU A 120 -6.92 23.96 -8.79
CA LEU A 120 -6.62 23.81 -10.22
C LEU A 120 -5.31 23.05 -10.43
N SER A 121 -4.30 23.34 -9.64
CA SER A 121 -2.99 22.69 -9.70
C SER A 121 -2.16 23.00 -8.46
N PHE A 122 -1.12 22.21 -8.23
CA PHE A 122 -0.12 22.47 -7.19
C PHE A 122 1.30 22.29 -7.75
N SER A 123 2.27 22.98 -7.18
CA SER A 123 3.69 22.85 -7.53
C SER A 123 4.53 23.05 -6.26
N GLY A 124 5.06 21.95 -5.72
CA GLY A 124 5.71 21.95 -4.41
C GLY A 124 4.73 22.42 -3.32
N ASP A 125 5.03 23.56 -2.69
CA ASP A 125 4.19 24.18 -1.66
C ASP A 125 3.25 25.27 -2.19
N GLU A 126 3.29 25.58 -3.49
CA GLU A 126 2.38 26.54 -4.10
C GLU A 126 1.11 25.83 -4.58
N MET A 127 -0.04 26.42 -4.27
CA MET A 127 -1.35 25.96 -4.71
C MET A 127 -2.04 27.04 -5.52
N ILE A 128 -2.64 26.62 -6.62
CA ILE A 128 -3.47 27.46 -7.48
C ILE A 128 -4.92 27.05 -7.24
N ILE A 129 -5.71 27.96 -6.68
CA ILE A 129 -7.14 27.74 -6.42
C ILE A 129 -7.99 28.77 -7.14
N GLN A 130 -9.20 28.39 -7.51
CA GLN A 130 -10.19 29.27 -8.13
C GLN A 130 -11.42 29.40 -7.24
N ASN A 131 -11.86 30.62 -7.00
CA ASN A 131 -13.12 30.95 -6.33
C ASN A 131 -13.87 32.05 -7.11
N GLU A 132 -14.96 32.57 -6.54
CA GLU A 132 -15.76 33.64 -7.15
C GLU A 132 -14.98 34.95 -7.36
N ASN A 133 -13.92 35.18 -6.58
CA ASN A 133 -13.08 36.38 -6.65
C ASN A 133 -11.94 36.25 -7.68
N GLY A 134 -11.74 35.07 -8.25
CA GLY A 134 -10.74 34.80 -9.29
C GLY A 134 -9.81 33.64 -8.96
N VAL A 135 -8.63 33.66 -9.58
CA VAL A 135 -7.57 32.66 -9.40
C VAL A 135 -6.55 33.19 -8.40
N HIS A 136 -6.31 32.43 -7.33
CA HIS A 136 -5.34 32.74 -6.30
C HIS A 136 -4.16 31.76 -6.36
N ILE A 137 -2.95 32.29 -6.26
CA ILE A 137 -1.72 31.50 -6.13
C ILE A 137 -1.16 31.79 -4.73
N LEU A 138 -1.10 30.79 -3.87
CA LEU A 138 -0.67 30.96 -2.48
C LEU A 138 0.14 29.78 -1.95
N LYS A 139 0.92 30.06 -0.90
CA LYS A 139 1.61 29.07 -0.07
C LYS A 139 0.84 28.93 1.25
N PRO A 140 -0.09 27.97 1.36
CA PRO A 140 -0.85 27.78 2.58
C PRO A 140 0.06 27.29 3.71
N GLU A 141 -0.24 27.71 4.93
CA GLU A 141 0.34 27.13 6.15
C GLU A 141 -0.40 25.83 6.50
N GLU A 142 -1.72 25.80 6.27
CA GLU A 142 -2.57 24.64 6.50
C GLU A 142 -3.49 24.40 5.30
N VAL A 143 -3.69 23.13 4.96
CA VAL A 143 -4.59 22.66 3.89
C VAL A 143 -5.64 21.77 4.52
N PHE A 144 -6.88 22.20 4.49
CA PHE A 144 -8.03 21.42 4.95
C PHE A 144 -8.74 20.77 3.75
N LEU A 145 -8.92 19.46 3.87
CA LEU A 145 -9.61 18.62 2.90
C LEU A 145 -10.77 17.93 3.62
N PRO A 146 -12.00 17.95 3.06
CA PRO A 146 -13.19 17.43 3.75
C PRO A 146 -13.12 15.92 4.03
N GLU A 147 -12.48 15.16 3.13
CA GLU A 147 -12.37 13.70 3.24
C GLU A 147 -11.02 13.18 2.69
N LEU A 148 -10.61 11.98 3.08
CA LEU A 148 -9.47 11.34 2.42
C LEU A 148 -9.99 10.70 1.11
N PRO A 149 -9.31 10.86 -0.04
CA PRO A 149 -9.73 10.20 -1.27
C PRO A 149 -9.77 8.67 -1.06
N GLU A 150 -10.89 8.03 -1.41
CA GLU A 150 -11.14 6.59 -1.14
C GLU A 150 -10.11 5.63 -1.74
N GLU A 151 -9.39 6.07 -2.78
CA GLU A 151 -8.41 5.25 -3.51
C GLU A 151 -6.99 5.27 -2.90
N LEU A 152 -6.77 5.98 -1.81
CA LEU A 152 -5.43 6.03 -1.22
C LEU A 152 -5.20 4.85 -0.28
N ILE A 153 -4.21 4.03 -0.62
CA ILE A 153 -3.79 2.94 0.23
C ILE A 153 -2.92 3.52 1.36
N THR A 154 -3.43 3.46 2.59
CA THR A 154 -2.75 4.00 3.78
C THR A 154 -1.58 3.13 4.24
N LYS A 155 -1.47 1.89 3.75
CA LYS A 155 -0.47 0.91 4.16
C LYS A 155 0.04 0.10 2.97
N PRO A 156 1.32 -0.31 2.91
CA PRO A 156 1.80 -1.19 1.85
C PRO A 156 0.89 -2.41 1.72
N THR A 157 0.40 -2.65 0.51
CA THR A 157 -0.59 -3.71 0.25
C THR A 157 -0.20 -4.48 -1.02
N LEU A 158 -0.23 -5.81 -0.95
CA LEU A 158 -0.16 -6.66 -2.14
C LEU A 158 -1.59 -7.00 -2.56
N LYS A 159 -1.90 -6.78 -3.83
CA LYS A 159 -3.13 -7.20 -4.48
C LYS A 159 -2.83 -8.38 -5.38
N TRP A 160 -3.58 -9.46 -5.20
CA TRP A 160 -3.51 -10.63 -6.04
C TRP A 160 -4.85 -10.92 -6.70
N LEU A 161 -4.79 -11.30 -7.97
CA LEU A 161 -5.87 -11.98 -8.66
C LEU A 161 -5.49 -13.44 -8.74
N LEU A 162 -6.29 -14.30 -8.13
CA LEU A 162 -6.05 -15.73 -8.00
C LEU A 162 -7.16 -16.48 -8.75
N ASP A 163 -6.82 -17.62 -9.35
CA ASP A 163 -7.79 -18.57 -9.90
C ASP A 163 -7.69 -19.86 -9.10
N THR A 164 -8.82 -20.34 -8.59
CA THR A 164 -8.89 -21.53 -7.73
C THR A 164 -9.79 -22.57 -8.38
N ASP A 165 -9.25 -23.75 -8.64
CA ASP A 165 -9.99 -24.90 -9.20
C ASP A 165 -10.79 -25.67 -8.14
#